data_AF-A0A5C0DW84-F1
#
_entry.id   AF-A0A5C0DW84-F1
#
_cell.length_a   1.000
_cell.length_b   1.000
_cell.length_c   1.000
_cell.angle_alpha   90.00
_cell.angle_beta   90.00
_cell.angle_gamma   90.00
#
_symmetry.space_group_name_H-M   'P 1'
#
loop_
_entity.id
_entity.type
_entity.pdbx_description
1 polymer ?
#
loop_
_entity_poly.entity_id
_entity_poly.type
_entity_poly.pdbx_seq_one_letter_code
_entity_poly.pdbx_strand_id
1 'polypeptide(L)'
;MKRRQLIGYAGAGLVTAVVTNLVDPVPVNAQSSGVSIQWLGHTCFLLTNGNVKILINPFTTLGCTAKYRPPKVASDLVLISSQLLDEGAIDKIPGNPKLVYQPGVYEFRSVKFQGITTDHDRNSGKRFGKNVAWKLNQGGINLLHLGGSAAPITLEQKILMGRPDVLFIPVGGSAKAYNPEEAKQTIKVLNPKLVIPTHYRTQAADAKECDITPVDDFLTLMQGVNIRRSNNDSVAINSKSLPENTEIQVLSYKF
;
A
#
# COMPACT_ATOMS: atom_id res chain seq x y z
N MET A 1 -29.72 10.30 83.30
CA MET A 1 -29.69 11.49 82.41
C MET A 1 -30.87 11.43 81.45
N LYS A 2 -31.64 12.51 81.33
CA LYS A 2 -33.02 12.54 80.79
C LYS A 2 -33.06 12.94 79.30
N ARG A 3 -34.04 12.33 78.61
CA ARG A 3 -34.97 12.86 77.56
C ARG A 3 -34.46 13.25 76.15
N ARG A 4 -35.05 12.55 75.17
CA ARG A 4 -35.86 13.00 74.00
C ARG A 4 -35.34 14.19 73.16
N GLN A 5 -35.29 14.00 71.84
CA GLN A 5 -36.28 14.57 70.91
C GLN A 5 -36.15 14.05 69.47
N LEU A 6 -37.29 13.60 68.94
CA LEU A 6 -37.63 13.51 67.53
C LEU A 6 -38.10 14.90 67.08
N ILE A 7 -37.57 15.41 65.96
CA ILE A 7 -38.24 16.42 65.13
C ILE A 7 -37.97 16.05 63.67
N GLY A 8 -39.05 15.80 62.94
CA GLY A 8 -39.04 15.69 61.49
C GLY A 8 -39.16 17.07 60.84
N TYR A 9 -38.67 17.16 59.60
CA TYR A 9 -39.13 18.16 58.63
C TYR A 9 -39.38 17.45 57.30
N ALA A 10 -40.66 17.39 56.92
CA ALA A 10 -41.07 17.29 55.54
C ALA A 10 -40.93 18.68 54.90
N GLY A 11 -40.42 18.75 53.68
CA GLY A 11 -40.27 20.01 52.95
C GLY A 11 -39.92 19.76 51.49
N ALA A 12 -40.97 19.76 50.68
CA ALA A 12 -41.07 19.87 49.22
C ALA A 12 -39.84 20.37 48.42
N GLY A 13 -39.68 19.83 47.20
CA GLY A 13 -39.19 20.61 46.06
C GLY A 13 -38.20 19.90 45.15
N LEU A 14 -38.67 19.57 43.94
CA LEU A 14 -37.90 19.25 42.74
C LEU A 14 -36.68 20.17 42.54
N VAL A 15 -35.50 19.60 42.25
CA VAL A 15 -34.73 19.93 41.03
C VAL A 15 -33.89 18.70 40.67
N THR A 16 -34.30 17.99 39.62
CA THR A 16 -33.44 17.05 38.90
C THR A 16 -32.33 17.89 38.27
N ALA A 17 -31.15 17.92 38.86
CA ALA A 17 -29.99 18.51 38.22
C ALA A 17 -29.57 17.57 37.07
N VAL A 18 -30.08 17.85 35.88
CA VAL A 18 -29.46 17.35 34.65
C VAL A 18 -28.12 18.06 34.56
N VAL A 19 -27.06 17.40 35.03
CA VAL A 19 -25.70 17.81 34.70
C VAL A 19 -25.53 17.52 33.21
N THR A 20 -25.88 18.50 32.37
CA THR A 20 -25.34 18.57 31.02
C THR A 20 -23.86 18.82 31.18
N ASN A 21 -23.08 17.74 31.24
CA ASN A 21 -21.67 17.83 30.90
C ASN A 21 -21.66 18.37 29.47
N LEU A 22 -21.34 19.67 29.35
CA LEU A 22 -20.81 20.25 28.12
C LEU A 22 -19.48 19.54 27.90
N VAL A 23 -19.55 18.35 27.32
CA VAL A 23 -18.40 17.75 26.68
C VAL A 23 -18.22 18.60 25.44
N ASP A 24 -17.23 19.48 25.47
CA ASP A 24 -16.71 20.13 24.27
C ASP A 24 -16.61 19.04 23.20
N PRO A 25 -17.14 19.25 21.98
CA PRO A 25 -16.91 18.30 20.92
C PRO A 25 -15.40 18.21 20.76
N VAL A 26 -14.82 17.08 21.20
CA VAL A 26 -13.46 16.71 20.85
C VAL A 26 -13.41 16.89 19.34
N PRO A 27 -12.52 17.74 18.81
CA PRO A 27 -12.41 17.86 17.38
C PRO A 27 -12.03 16.46 16.90
N VAL A 28 -13.00 15.76 16.31
CA VAL A 28 -12.74 14.59 15.49
C VAL A 28 -11.93 15.17 14.36
N ASN A 29 -10.61 15.11 14.53
CA ASN A 29 -9.67 15.57 13.53
C ASN A 29 -10.01 14.76 12.29
N ALA A 30 -10.63 15.42 11.31
CA ALA A 30 -10.95 14.82 10.03
C ALA A 30 -9.62 14.39 9.42
N GLN A 31 -9.29 13.13 9.67
CA GLN A 31 -8.07 12.47 9.28
C GLN A 31 -7.83 12.84 7.81
N SER A 32 -6.70 13.48 7.53
CA SER A 32 -6.38 14.02 6.20
C SER A 32 -6.86 13.05 5.12
N SER A 33 -7.89 13.43 4.36
CA SER A 33 -8.49 12.53 3.38
C SER A 33 -7.47 12.27 2.27
N GLY A 34 -6.89 11.07 2.25
CA GLY A 34 -5.93 10.66 1.24
C GLY A 34 -4.65 10.04 1.78
N VAL A 35 -3.75 9.75 0.85
CA VAL A 35 -2.47 9.08 1.05
C VAL A 35 -1.40 9.74 0.18
N SER A 36 -0.22 9.96 0.75
CA SER A 36 0.99 10.27 0.00
C SER A 36 1.69 8.98 -0.37
N ILE A 37 1.95 8.80 -1.65
CA ILE A 37 2.63 7.63 -2.23
C ILE A 37 3.98 8.12 -2.73
N GLN A 38 5.07 7.60 -2.18
CA GLN A 38 6.43 7.84 -2.67
C GLN A 38 7.04 6.55 -3.19
N TRP A 39 7.55 6.57 -4.42
CA TRP A 39 8.31 5.48 -5.01
C TRP A 39 9.78 5.61 -4.63
N LEU A 40 10.31 4.59 -3.94
CA LEU A 40 11.70 4.54 -3.54
C LEU A 40 12.57 3.74 -4.53
N GLY A 41 11.98 3.32 -5.65
CA GLY A 41 12.64 2.54 -6.70
C GLY A 41 12.11 1.11 -6.76
N HIS A 42 12.21 0.50 -7.94
CA HIS A 42 11.80 -0.88 -8.20
C HIS A 42 10.35 -1.19 -7.75
N THR A 43 10.13 -2.06 -6.76
CA THR A 43 8.82 -2.35 -6.15
C THR A 43 8.62 -1.68 -4.80
N CYS A 44 9.52 -0.79 -4.38
CA CYS A 44 9.53 -0.20 -3.05
C CYS A 44 8.73 1.10 -2.98
N PHE A 45 7.78 1.18 -2.04
CA PHE A 45 6.94 2.35 -1.83
C PHE A 45 6.83 2.71 -0.36
N LEU A 46 6.86 4.01 -0.07
CA LEU A 46 6.48 4.57 1.22
C LEU A 46 5.09 5.20 1.10
N LEU A 47 4.15 4.66 1.86
CA LEU A 47 2.78 5.15 1.95
C LEU A 47 2.59 5.89 3.27
N THR A 48 2.22 7.15 3.20
CA THR A 48 2.09 8.02 4.37
C THR A 48 0.73 8.68 4.41
N ASN A 49 0.09 8.65 5.59
CA ASN A 49 -1.00 9.57 5.94
C ASN A 49 -0.69 10.22 7.29
N GLY A 50 -1.62 11.01 7.83
CA GLY A 50 -1.46 11.66 9.14
C GLY A 50 -1.22 10.72 10.34
N ASN A 51 -1.38 9.40 10.18
CA ASN A 51 -1.35 8.44 11.29
C ASN A 51 -0.21 7.42 11.20
N VAL A 52 0.11 6.92 10.00
CA VAL A 52 1.04 5.79 9.85
C VAL A 52 1.88 5.90 8.58
N LYS A 53 3.14 5.49 8.68
CA LYS A 53 4.07 5.30 7.56
C LYS A 53 4.26 3.81 7.30
N ILE A 54 3.86 3.36 6.11
CA ILE A 54 3.94 1.96 5.69
C ILE A 54 4.97 1.86 4.57
N LEU A 55 6.02 1.09 4.79
CA LEU A 55 7.03 0.78 3.78
C LEU A 55 6.70 -0.58 3.16
N ILE A 56 6.63 -0.65 1.84
CA ILE A 56 6.37 -1.90 1.10
C ILE A 56 7.62 -2.26 0.30
N ASN A 57 8.04 -3.53 0.35
CA ASN A 57 9.12 -4.12 -0.44
C ASN A 57 10.46 -3.35 -0.44
N PRO A 58 11.05 -3.05 0.73
CA PRO A 58 12.45 -2.60 0.77
C PRO A 58 13.38 -3.62 0.11
N PHE A 59 14.50 -3.13 -0.40
CA PHE A 59 15.45 -3.91 -1.18
C PHE A 59 16.90 -3.59 -0.82
N THR A 60 17.79 -4.51 -1.18
CA THR A 60 19.23 -4.30 -1.23
C THR A 60 19.60 -3.81 -2.63
N THR A 61 20.49 -2.83 -2.70
CA THR A 61 21.00 -2.26 -3.96
C THR A 61 21.94 -3.24 -4.66
N LEU A 62 21.41 -4.05 -5.57
CA LEU A 62 22.14 -5.03 -6.40
C LEU A 62 21.40 -5.29 -7.72
N GLY A 63 22.06 -5.87 -8.72
CA GLY A 63 21.42 -6.24 -9.99
C GLY A 63 20.57 -5.09 -10.57
N CYS A 64 19.28 -5.34 -10.77
CA CYS A 64 18.31 -4.35 -11.26
C CYS A 64 18.10 -3.13 -10.35
N THR A 65 18.52 -3.19 -9.09
CA THR A 65 18.40 -2.10 -8.11
C THR A 65 19.74 -1.44 -7.74
N ALA A 66 20.82 -1.77 -8.44
CA ALA A 66 22.19 -1.43 -8.06
C ALA A 66 22.44 0.06 -7.82
N LYS A 67 21.88 0.96 -8.66
CA LYS A 67 22.08 2.42 -8.52
C LYS A 67 20.89 3.17 -7.91
N TYR A 68 19.91 2.47 -7.33
CA TYR A 68 18.93 3.15 -6.48
C TYR A 68 19.56 3.56 -5.15
N ARG A 69 18.97 4.55 -4.49
CA ARG A 69 19.30 4.85 -3.09
C ARG A 69 18.75 3.70 -2.23
N PRO A 70 19.52 3.19 -1.25
CA PRO A 70 18.99 2.23 -0.30
C PRO A 70 17.74 2.79 0.40
N PRO A 71 16.63 2.03 0.51
CA PRO A 71 15.37 2.50 1.09
C PRO A 71 15.42 2.56 2.63
N LYS A 72 16.37 3.33 3.18
CA LYS A 72 16.59 3.54 4.62
C LYS A 72 15.65 4.61 5.17
N VAL A 73 14.35 4.34 5.13
CA VAL A 73 13.33 5.27 5.60
C VAL A 73 12.71 4.77 6.90
N ALA A 74 12.54 5.68 7.87
CA ALA A 74 11.82 5.35 9.10
C ALA A 74 10.34 5.09 8.79
N SER A 75 9.84 3.95 9.24
CA SER A 75 8.47 3.49 9.02
C SER A 75 7.90 2.87 10.30
N ASP A 76 6.58 2.82 10.41
CA ASP A 76 5.89 2.17 11.52
C ASP A 76 5.60 0.70 11.23
N LEU A 77 5.32 0.40 9.95
CA LEU A 77 4.96 -0.91 9.43
C LEU A 77 5.75 -1.18 8.15
N VAL A 78 6.32 -2.38 8.04
CA VAL A 78 6.97 -2.90 6.84
C VAL A 78 6.16 -4.10 6.34
N LEU A 79 5.77 -4.06 5.06
CA LEU A 79 5.14 -5.16 4.35
C LEU A 79 6.12 -5.67 3.28
N ILE A 80 6.37 -6.98 3.24
CA ILE A 80 7.22 -7.57 2.19
C ILE A 80 6.44 -8.64 1.43
N SER A 81 6.56 -8.65 0.11
CA SER A 81 5.84 -9.60 -0.75
C SER A 81 6.60 -10.92 -0.93
N SER A 82 7.93 -10.90 -0.84
CA SER A 82 8.78 -12.09 -0.78
C SER A 82 10.00 -11.79 0.10
N GLN A 83 10.92 -12.75 0.24
CA GLN A 83 12.19 -12.57 0.96
C GLN A 83 13.39 -12.49 -0.01
N LEU A 84 13.13 -12.08 -1.25
CA LEU A 84 14.18 -11.85 -2.24
C LEU A 84 14.91 -10.53 -1.94
N LEU A 85 16.19 -10.47 -2.31
CA LEU A 85 17.04 -9.33 -1.97
C LEU A 85 16.57 -8.02 -2.62
N ASP A 86 15.91 -8.09 -3.77
CA ASP A 86 15.41 -6.94 -4.52
C ASP A 86 13.96 -6.55 -4.19
N GLU A 87 13.26 -7.29 -3.32
CA GLU A 87 11.86 -7.01 -2.94
C GLU A 87 11.43 -7.63 -1.60
N GLY A 88 12.23 -7.42 -0.56
CA GLY A 88 11.97 -7.96 0.78
C GLY A 88 13.14 -7.90 1.75
N ALA A 89 14.19 -7.13 1.45
CA ALA A 89 15.38 -7.04 2.28
C ALA A 89 15.18 -6.05 3.43
N ILE A 90 15.28 -6.53 4.66
CA ILE A 90 14.95 -5.78 5.88
C ILE A 90 16.16 -5.34 6.72
N ASP A 91 17.36 -5.85 6.42
CA ASP A 91 18.56 -5.71 7.28
C ASP A 91 19.00 -4.26 7.54
N LYS A 92 18.58 -3.32 6.70
CA LYS A 92 19.01 -1.92 6.72
C LYS A 92 17.89 -0.94 7.04
N ILE A 93 16.74 -1.42 7.52
CA ILE A 93 15.61 -0.55 7.86
C ILE A 93 15.83 0.09 9.23
N PRO A 94 15.81 1.43 9.33
CA PRO A 94 16.03 2.11 10.60
C PRO A 94 14.84 1.92 11.56
N GLY A 95 15.14 1.92 12.86
CA GLY A 95 14.14 1.79 13.93
C GLY A 95 13.78 0.34 14.23
N ASN A 96 12.52 0.12 14.66
CA ASN A 96 11.99 -1.21 14.94
C ASN A 96 10.53 -1.30 14.44
N PRO A 97 10.30 -1.22 13.11
CA PRO A 97 8.95 -1.27 12.56
C PRO A 97 8.31 -2.65 12.80
N LYS A 98 6.97 -2.69 12.85
CA LYS A 98 6.26 -3.96 12.75
C LYS A 98 6.52 -4.55 11.36
N LEU A 99 6.98 -5.79 11.28
CA LEU A 99 7.13 -6.51 10.01
C LEU A 99 5.95 -7.47 9.81
N VAL A 100 5.40 -7.49 8.59
CA VAL A 100 4.42 -8.51 8.15
C VAL A 100 4.81 -9.01 6.76
N TYR A 101 4.87 -10.34 6.63
CA TYR A 101 5.30 -11.03 5.41
C TYR A 101 4.45 -12.25 5.07
N GLN A 102 3.52 -12.62 5.95
CA GLN A 102 2.64 -13.76 5.75
C GLN A 102 1.28 -13.30 5.23
N PRO A 103 0.60 -14.12 4.42
CA PRO A 103 -0.79 -13.86 4.04
C PRO A 103 -1.70 -13.92 5.26
N GLY A 104 -2.78 -13.14 5.24
CA GLY A 104 -3.70 -13.03 6.36
C GLY A 104 -4.43 -11.70 6.39
N VAL A 105 -5.35 -11.54 7.33
CA VAL A 105 -6.03 -10.28 7.60
C VAL A 105 -5.47 -9.69 8.88
N TYR A 106 -5.07 -8.42 8.83
CA TYR A 106 -4.35 -7.75 9.90
C TYR A 106 -4.93 -6.37 10.17
N GLU A 107 -4.69 -5.88 11.38
CA GLU A 107 -4.95 -4.50 11.77
C GLU A 107 -3.76 -3.95 12.55
N PHE A 108 -3.32 -2.74 12.19
CA PHE A 108 -2.25 -2.04 12.89
C PHE A 108 -2.55 -0.54 12.91
N ARG A 109 -2.66 0.04 14.12
CA ARG A 109 -3.00 1.46 14.33
C ARG A 109 -4.20 1.91 13.48
N SER A 110 -5.27 1.12 13.52
CA SER A 110 -6.52 1.31 12.77
C SER A 110 -6.42 1.21 11.24
N VAL A 111 -5.26 0.82 10.69
CA VAL A 111 -5.14 0.41 9.29
C VAL A 111 -5.45 -1.06 9.17
N LYS A 112 -6.51 -1.38 8.43
CA LYS A 112 -6.88 -2.74 8.06
C LYS A 112 -6.21 -3.09 6.73
N PHE A 113 -5.54 -4.24 6.70
CA PHE A 113 -4.84 -4.72 5.51
C PHE A 113 -4.89 -6.23 5.42
N GLN A 114 -4.69 -6.73 4.21
CA GLN A 114 -4.77 -8.15 3.87
C GLN A 114 -3.62 -8.53 2.97
N GLY A 115 -2.90 -9.59 3.35
CA GLY A 115 -1.94 -10.28 2.51
C GLY A 115 -2.64 -11.43 1.77
N ILE A 116 -2.51 -11.46 0.45
CA ILE A 116 -3.14 -12.44 -0.44
C ILE A 116 -2.05 -13.22 -1.16
N THR A 117 -2.03 -14.54 -0.97
CA THR A 117 -1.01 -15.40 -1.59
C THR A 117 -1.19 -15.50 -3.10
N THR A 118 -0.12 -15.26 -3.84
CA THR A 118 0.01 -15.55 -5.27
C THR A 118 1.29 -16.35 -5.53
N ASP A 119 1.42 -16.95 -6.71
CA ASP A 119 2.67 -17.59 -7.12
C ASP A 119 3.65 -16.54 -7.66
N HIS A 120 4.91 -16.64 -7.22
CA HIS A 120 5.98 -15.72 -7.60
C HIS A 120 6.69 -16.14 -8.90
N ASP A 121 6.10 -17.08 -9.65
CA ASP A 121 6.55 -17.53 -10.97
C ASP A 121 5.40 -18.18 -11.75
N ARG A 122 5.67 -18.53 -13.00
CA ARG A 122 4.74 -19.23 -13.90
C ARG A 122 4.79 -20.75 -13.73
N ASN A 123 5.46 -21.24 -12.69
CA ASN A 123 5.73 -22.64 -12.39
C ASN A 123 5.18 -23.04 -11.01
N SER A 124 4.07 -22.41 -10.59
CA SER A 124 3.38 -22.67 -9.31
C SER A 124 4.20 -22.36 -8.06
N GLY A 125 5.09 -21.36 -8.14
CA GLY A 125 5.97 -20.94 -7.07
C GLY A 125 7.16 -21.86 -6.83
N LYS A 126 7.49 -22.76 -7.76
CA LYS A 126 8.57 -23.75 -7.59
C LYS A 126 9.98 -23.14 -7.62
N ARG A 127 10.16 -22.02 -8.33
CA ARG A 127 11.47 -21.38 -8.52
C ARG A 127 11.73 -20.30 -7.48
N PHE A 128 10.72 -19.48 -7.19
CA PHE A 128 10.87 -18.31 -6.31
C PHE A 128 9.92 -18.30 -5.12
N GLY A 129 9.15 -19.38 -4.92
CA GLY A 129 8.22 -19.50 -3.80
C GLY A 129 6.92 -18.75 -4.03
N LYS A 130 6.35 -18.28 -2.92
CA LYS A 130 5.09 -17.54 -2.90
C LYS A 130 5.34 -16.05 -2.83
N ASN A 131 4.44 -15.31 -3.44
CA ASN A 131 4.30 -13.87 -3.33
C ASN A 131 3.13 -13.52 -2.40
N VAL A 132 3.21 -12.40 -1.70
CA VAL A 132 2.08 -11.82 -0.97
C VAL A 132 1.71 -10.47 -1.59
N ALA A 133 0.54 -10.42 -2.21
CA ALA A 133 -0.05 -9.16 -2.65
C ALA A 133 -0.70 -8.46 -1.44
N TRP A 134 -0.46 -7.16 -1.29
CA TRP A 134 -0.92 -6.38 -0.14
C TRP A 134 -2.08 -5.48 -0.52
N LYS A 135 -3.27 -5.79 0.00
CA LYS A 135 -4.46 -4.94 -0.08
C LYS A 135 -4.58 -4.14 1.22
N LEU A 136 -4.69 -2.83 1.14
CA LEU A 136 -4.87 -1.98 2.33
C LEU A 136 -5.74 -0.75 2.03
N ASN A 137 -6.33 -0.18 3.07
CA ASN A 137 -6.99 1.13 2.99
C ASN A 137 -6.19 2.17 3.76
N GLN A 138 -5.80 3.27 3.11
CA GLN A 138 -5.14 4.38 3.77
C GLN A 138 -5.78 5.70 3.33
N GLY A 139 -6.29 6.46 4.30
CA GLY A 139 -6.96 7.75 4.04
C GLY A 139 -8.19 7.62 3.14
N GLY A 140 -8.91 6.50 3.21
CA GLY A 140 -10.09 6.22 2.39
C GLY A 140 -9.78 5.70 0.98
N ILE A 141 -8.50 5.49 0.64
CA ILE A 141 -8.08 4.98 -0.67
C ILE A 141 -7.74 3.50 -0.56
N ASN A 142 -8.36 2.67 -1.42
CA ASN A 142 -8.05 1.24 -1.49
C ASN A 142 -6.85 1.01 -2.40
N LEU A 143 -5.75 0.56 -1.81
CA LEU A 143 -4.48 0.30 -2.47
C LEU A 143 -4.28 -1.21 -2.60
N LEU A 144 -3.77 -1.65 -3.76
CA LEU A 144 -3.34 -3.02 -3.97
C LEU A 144 -1.94 -3.03 -4.55
N HIS A 145 -0.98 -3.57 -3.80
CA HIS A 145 0.39 -3.78 -4.24
C HIS A 145 0.62 -5.25 -4.59
N LEU A 146 0.86 -5.55 -5.86
CA LEU A 146 0.97 -6.94 -6.32
C LEU A 146 2.31 -7.61 -6.01
N GLY A 147 3.32 -6.86 -5.54
CA GLY A 147 4.68 -7.40 -5.36
C GLY A 147 5.25 -7.88 -6.69
N GLY A 148 6.14 -8.87 -6.66
CA GLY A 148 6.59 -9.63 -7.84
C GLY A 148 5.58 -10.70 -8.28
N SER A 149 4.30 -10.36 -8.45
CA SER A 149 3.34 -11.32 -9.03
C SER A 149 3.73 -11.68 -10.47
N ALA A 150 3.67 -12.98 -10.80
CA ALA A 150 4.01 -13.50 -12.13
C ALA A 150 2.99 -14.51 -12.69
N ALA A 151 2.19 -15.15 -11.83
CA ALA A 151 1.14 -16.07 -12.26
C ALA A 151 -0.20 -15.35 -12.50
N PRO A 152 -1.05 -15.82 -13.43
CA PRO A 152 -2.39 -15.28 -13.61
C PRO A 152 -3.22 -15.26 -12.31
N ILE A 153 -4.00 -14.20 -12.11
CA ILE A 153 -4.88 -14.07 -10.94
C ILE A 153 -6.02 -15.08 -11.02
N THR A 154 -6.17 -15.91 -10.00
CA THR A 154 -7.29 -16.85 -9.87
C THR A 154 -8.59 -16.14 -9.49
N LEU A 155 -9.73 -16.82 -9.65
CA LEU A 155 -11.03 -16.26 -9.25
C LEU A 155 -11.06 -15.91 -7.76
N GLU A 156 -10.53 -16.77 -6.89
CA GLU A 156 -10.46 -16.55 -5.44
C GLU A 156 -9.61 -15.32 -5.11
N GLN A 157 -8.42 -15.22 -5.72
CA GLN A 157 -7.55 -14.05 -5.55
C GLN A 157 -8.25 -12.78 -6.02
N LYS A 158 -8.94 -12.81 -7.16
CA LYS A 158 -9.72 -11.68 -7.67
C LYS A 158 -10.80 -11.24 -6.67
N ILE A 159 -11.52 -12.18 -6.06
CA ILE A 159 -12.55 -11.88 -5.05
C ILE A 159 -11.94 -11.18 -3.84
N LEU A 160 -10.80 -11.68 -3.34
CA LEU A 160 -10.10 -11.08 -2.20
C LEU A 160 -9.53 -9.69 -2.53
N MET A 161 -8.92 -9.54 -3.71
CA MET A 161 -8.35 -8.28 -4.19
C MET A 161 -9.43 -7.22 -4.43
N GLY A 162 -10.56 -7.61 -5.03
CA GLY A 162 -11.63 -6.71 -5.43
C GLY A 162 -11.19 -5.74 -6.53
N ARG A 163 -11.83 -4.57 -6.57
CA ARG A 163 -11.48 -3.47 -7.48
C ARG A 163 -10.70 -2.39 -6.72
N PRO A 164 -9.37 -2.31 -6.85
CA PRO A 164 -8.59 -1.31 -6.13
C PRO A 164 -8.77 0.09 -6.74
N ASP A 165 -8.63 1.13 -5.91
CA ASP A 165 -8.55 2.51 -6.41
C ASP A 165 -7.17 2.76 -7.05
N VAL A 166 -6.10 2.28 -6.39
CA VAL A 166 -4.73 2.35 -6.93
C VAL A 166 -4.12 0.95 -6.96
N LEU A 167 -3.61 0.56 -8.12
CA LEU A 167 -2.92 -0.71 -8.35
C LEU A 167 -1.44 -0.46 -8.60
N PHE A 168 -0.57 -1.07 -7.80
CA PHE A 168 0.87 -1.18 -8.08
C PHE A 168 1.14 -2.55 -8.71
N ILE A 169 1.66 -2.55 -9.94
CA ILE A 169 1.74 -3.77 -10.76
C ILE A 169 3.11 -3.90 -11.43
N PRO A 170 3.79 -5.06 -11.35
CA PRO A 170 5.02 -5.29 -12.10
C PRO A 170 4.74 -5.34 -13.61
N VAL A 171 5.64 -4.78 -14.42
CA VAL A 171 5.48 -4.74 -15.89
C VAL A 171 6.73 -5.11 -16.68
N GLY A 172 7.84 -5.47 -16.01
CA GLY A 172 9.15 -5.66 -16.65
C GLY A 172 9.47 -7.07 -17.15
N GLY A 173 8.67 -8.09 -16.84
CA GLY A 173 8.73 -9.38 -17.54
C GLY A 173 9.86 -10.36 -17.20
N SER A 174 10.50 -10.27 -16.03
CA SER A 174 11.46 -11.31 -15.59
C SER A 174 10.79 -12.68 -15.35
N ALA A 175 11.61 -13.69 -15.05
CA ALA A 175 11.12 -15.01 -14.62
C ALA A 175 10.19 -14.98 -13.38
N LYS A 176 10.30 -13.93 -12.56
CA LYS A 176 9.59 -13.77 -11.27
C LYS A 176 8.60 -12.61 -11.23
N ALA A 177 8.28 -11.99 -12.36
CA ALA A 177 7.35 -10.87 -12.39
C ALA A 177 6.56 -10.84 -13.71
N TYR A 178 5.37 -10.21 -13.71
CA TYR A 178 4.59 -10.05 -14.93
C TYR A 178 5.36 -9.34 -16.02
N ASN A 179 5.15 -9.81 -17.25
CA ASN A 179 5.50 -9.09 -18.46
C ASN A 179 4.42 -8.03 -18.81
N PRO A 180 4.68 -7.16 -19.80
CA PRO A 180 3.73 -6.16 -20.25
C PRO A 180 2.32 -6.68 -20.57
N GLU A 181 2.21 -7.82 -21.27
CA GLU A 181 0.94 -8.42 -21.70
C GLU A 181 0.12 -8.95 -20.52
N GLU A 182 0.77 -9.67 -19.61
CA GLU A 182 0.17 -10.21 -18.40
C GLU A 182 -0.29 -9.09 -17.47
N ALA A 183 0.49 -8.01 -17.38
CA ALA A 183 0.11 -6.82 -16.64
C ALA A 183 -1.16 -6.17 -17.23
N LYS A 184 -1.23 -6.02 -18.56
CA LYS A 184 -2.44 -5.52 -19.26
C LYS A 184 -3.66 -6.41 -19.00
N GLN A 185 -3.50 -7.73 -19.08
CA GLN A 185 -4.58 -8.67 -18.77
C GLN A 185 -5.04 -8.54 -17.31
N THR A 186 -4.10 -8.42 -16.38
CA THR A 186 -4.38 -8.24 -14.96
C THR A 186 -5.12 -6.94 -14.66
N ILE A 187 -4.75 -5.83 -15.31
CA ILE A 187 -5.45 -4.55 -15.22
C ILE A 187 -6.91 -4.71 -15.70
N LYS A 188 -7.14 -5.44 -16.80
CA LYS A 188 -8.51 -5.72 -17.28
C LYS A 188 -9.31 -6.56 -16.26
N VAL A 189 -8.67 -7.51 -15.59
CA VAL A 189 -9.30 -8.37 -14.58
C VAL A 189 -9.71 -7.57 -13.33
N LEU A 190 -8.81 -6.72 -12.82
CA LEU A 190 -8.99 -5.98 -11.57
C LEU A 190 -9.71 -4.64 -11.74
N ASN A 191 -9.72 -4.08 -12.96
CA ASN A 191 -10.36 -2.81 -13.33
C ASN A 191 -10.03 -1.62 -12.38
N PRO A 192 -8.74 -1.34 -12.09
CA PRO A 192 -8.35 -0.26 -11.18
C PRO A 192 -8.69 1.13 -11.73
N LYS A 193 -8.84 2.13 -10.86
CA LYS A 193 -8.95 3.53 -11.31
C LYS A 193 -7.58 4.11 -11.70
N LEU A 194 -6.56 3.91 -10.87
CA LEU A 194 -5.20 4.36 -11.13
C LEU A 194 -4.23 3.18 -11.13
N VAL A 195 -3.35 3.12 -12.13
CA VAL A 195 -2.30 2.12 -12.26
C VAL A 195 -0.95 2.79 -12.10
N ILE A 196 -0.12 2.28 -11.20
CA ILE A 196 1.28 2.66 -11.04
C ILE A 196 2.13 1.45 -11.44
N PRO A 197 2.82 1.48 -12.60
CA PRO A 197 3.70 0.39 -13.00
C PRO A 197 4.92 0.32 -12.07
N THR A 198 5.45 -0.88 -11.89
CA THR A 198 6.60 -1.19 -11.02
C THR A 198 7.50 -2.23 -11.69
N HIS A 199 8.64 -2.55 -11.08
CA HIS A 199 9.51 -3.66 -11.51
C HIS A 199 9.89 -3.63 -13.00
N TYR A 200 10.18 -2.42 -13.52
CA TYR A 200 10.67 -2.19 -14.89
C TYR A 200 12.08 -1.62 -14.86
N ARG A 201 12.77 -1.70 -16.01
CA ARG A 201 14.15 -1.24 -16.13
C ARG A 201 14.22 0.28 -16.09
N THR A 202 15.15 0.78 -15.30
CA THR A 202 15.47 2.21 -15.21
C THR A 202 16.98 2.42 -15.36
N GLN A 203 17.44 3.66 -15.25
CA GLN A 203 18.88 3.98 -15.19
C GLN A 203 19.59 3.35 -13.98
N ALA A 204 18.83 2.80 -13.01
CA ALA A 204 19.36 2.09 -11.85
C ALA A 204 20.12 0.81 -12.22
N ALA A 205 19.69 0.16 -13.31
CA ALA A 205 20.08 -1.18 -13.68
C ALA A 205 21.15 -1.15 -14.80
N ASP A 206 22.06 -2.13 -14.78
CA ASP A 206 22.85 -2.47 -15.95
C ASP A 206 22.00 -3.33 -16.89
N ALA A 207 21.84 -2.91 -18.14
CA ALA A 207 21.05 -3.64 -19.14
C ALA A 207 21.59 -5.04 -19.46
N LYS A 208 22.89 -5.30 -19.18
CA LYS A 208 23.49 -6.63 -19.38
C LYS A 208 23.20 -7.59 -18.22
N GLU A 209 22.96 -7.04 -17.03
CA GLU A 209 22.83 -7.81 -15.77
C GLU A 209 21.39 -7.82 -15.24
N CYS A 210 20.47 -7.15 -15.93
CA CYS A 210 19.08 -6.99 -15.49
C CYS A 210 18.12 -7.41 -16.60
N ASP A 211 17.37 -8.48 -16.33
CA ASP A 211 16.51 -9.20 -17.26
C ASP A 211 15.08 -8.65 -17.37
N ILE A 212 14.88 -7.37 -17.04
CA ILE A 212 13.57 -6.69 -17.15
C ILE A 212 13.56 -5.65 -18.26
N THR A 213 12.38 -5.46 -18.85
CA THR A 213 12.12 -4.52 -19.93
C THR A 213 11.87 -3.10 -19.42
N PRO A 214 12.09 -2.06 -20.25
CA PRO A 214 11.73 -0.69 -19.90
C PRO A 214 10.21 -0.51 -19.80
N VAL A 215 9.77 0.52 -19.08
CA VAL A 215 8.33 0.80 -18.91
C VAL A 215 7.60 1.07 -20.23
N ASP A 216 8.31 1.57 -21.24
CA ASP A 216 7.72 1.96 -22.52
C ASP A 216 7.14 0.77 -23.31
N ASP A 217 7.64 -0.45 -23.09
CA ASP A 217 7.09 -1.67 -23.68
C ASP A 217 5.65 -1.89 -23.18
N PHE A 218 5.42 -1.70 -21.88
CA PHE A 218 4.08 -1.73 -21.28
C PHE A 218 3.20 -0.57 -21.74
N LEU A 219 3.73 0.65 -21.78
CA LEU A 219 2.94 1.82 -22.18
C LEU A 219 2.51 1.73 -23.66
N THR A 220 3.30 1.11 -24.52
CA THR A 220 2.96 0.84 -25.92
C THR A 220 1.75 -0.10 -26.03
N LEU A 221 1.66 -1.12 -25.18
CA LEU A 221 0.48 -2.00 -25.15
C LEU A 221 -0.78 -1.34 -24.58
N MET A 222 -0.61 -0.27 -23.82
CA MET A 222 -1.67 0.50 -23.16
C MET A 222 -2.06 1.75 -23.95
N GLN A 223 -1.71 1.83 -25.24
CA GLN A 223 -2.21 2.88 -26.14
C GLN A 223 -3.74 2.99 -26.05
N GLY A 224 -4.23 4.23 -25.89
CA GLY A 224 -5.65 4.53 -25.69
C GLY A 224 -6.05 4.68 -24.22
N VAL A 225 -5.20 4.30 -23.26
CA VAL A 225 -5.35 4.65 -21.84
C VAL A 225 -4.64 5.98 -21.58
N ASN A 226 -5.22 6.85 -20.76
CA ASN A 226 -4.57 8.11 -20.40
C ASN A 226 -3.31 7.83 -19.56
N ILE A 227 -2.19 8.43 -19.94
CA ILE A 227 -0.89 8.25 -19.28
C ILE A 227 -0.43 9.59 -18.71
N ARG A 228 -0.33 9.67 -17.38
CA ARG A 228 0.27 10.79 -16.66
C ARG A 228 1.71 10.44 -16.30
N ARG A 229 2.66 11.24 -16.76
CA ARG A 229 4.08 11.14 -16.36
C ARG A 229 4.39 12.24 -15.35
N SER A 230 4.81 11.85 -14.14
CA SER A 230 5.23 12.78 -13.10
C SER A 230 6.71 13.12 -13.22
N ASN A 231 7.07 14.35 -12.90
CA ASN A 231 8.47 14.79 -12.75
C ASN A 231 9.06 14.50 -11.35
N ASN A 232 8.28 13.81 -10.50
CA ASN A 232 8.62 13.47 -9.13
C ASN A 232 8.38 11.98 -8.87
N ASP A 233 9.00 11.50 -7.79
CA ASP A 233 8.88 10.15 -7.25
C ASP A 233 7.66 10.01 -6.33
N SER A 234 6.92 11.09 -6.09
CA SER A 234 5.78 11.12 -5.17
C SER A 234 4.50 11.67 -5.80
N VAL A 235 3.36 11.17 -5.33
CA VAL A 235 2.02 11.68 -5.64
C VAL A 235 1.12 11.61 -4.41
N ALA A 236 0.31 12.65 -4.19
CA ALA A 236 -0.74 12.65 -3.18
C ALA A 236 -2.07 12.28 -3.84
N ILE A 237 -2.76 11.28 -3.30
CA ILE A 237 -4.03 10.77 -3.82
C ILE A 237 -5.12 10.92 -2.76
N ASN A 238 -6.27 11.43 -3.16
CA ASN A 238 -7.50 11.42 -2.38
C ASN A 238 -8.69 11.03 -3.28
N SER A 239 -9.89 10.89 -2.70
CA SER A 239 -11.07 10.43 -3.44
C SER A 239 -11.44 11.34 -4.62
N LYS A 240 -11.13 12.64 -4.54
CA LYS A 240 -11.41 13.62 -5.59
C LYS A 240 -10.36 13.62 -6.71
N SER A 241 -9.16 13.10 -6.45
CA SER A 241 -8.08 13.04 -7.44
C SER A 241 -8.07 11.73 -8.24
N LEU A 242 -8.90 10.74 -7.86
CA LEU A 242 -9.02 9.48 -8.58
C LEU A 242 -9.73 9.72 -9.92
N PRO A 243 -9.23 9.16 -11.02
CA PRO A 243 -9.87 9.32 -12.31
C PRO A 243 -11.15 8.48 -12.42
N GLU A 244 -12.07 8.91 -13.29
CA GLU A 244 -13.31 8.18 -13.57
C GLU A 244 -13.05 6.89 -14.36
N ASN A 245 -12.16 6.96 -15.36
CA ASN A 245 -11.68 5.84 -16.16
C ASN A 245 -10.29 5.42 -15.69
N THR A 246 -9.88 4.19 -16.01
CA THR A 246 -8.51 3.72 -15.69
C THR A 246 -7.48 4.67 -16.31
N GLU A 247 -6.51 5.10 -15.51
CA GLU A 247 -5.36 5.87 -15.98
C GLU A 247 -4.05 5.28 -15.46
N ILE A 248 -2.95 5.55 -16.16
CA ILE A 248 -1.62 5.11 -15.77
C ILE A 248 -0.82 6.31 -15.26
N GLN A 249 -0.32 6.22 -14.04
CA GLN A 249 0.58 7.18 -13.42
C GLN A 249 2.00 6.62 -13.38
N VAL A 250 2.87 7.15 -14.24
CA VAL A 250 4.31 6.83 -14.23
C VAL A 250 5.02 7.82 -13.33
N LEU A 251 5.68 7.32 -12.28
CA LEU A 251 6.49 8.13 -11.37
C LEU A 251 7.94 8.22 -11.89
N SER A 252 8.64 9.29 -11.54
CA SER A 252 10.02 9.51 -11.96
C SER A 252 10.97 9.44 -10.78
N TYR A 253 11.97 8.57 -10.88
CA TYR A 253 13.02 8.47 -9.87
C TYR A 253 14.14 9.45 -10.18
N LYS A 254 14.53 10.27 -9.20
CA LYS A 254 15.67 11.20 -9.33
C LYS A 254 16.95 10.48 -8.94
N PHE A 255 17.74 10.07 -9.93
CA PHE A 255 19.04 9.41 -9.72
C PHE A 255 20.03 10.33 -9.02
#